data_AF-A0AAV9C445-F1
#
_entry.id   AF-A0AAV9C445-F1
#
_cell.length_a   1.000
_cell.length_b   1.000
_cell.length_c   1.000
_cell.angle_alpha   90.00
_cell.angle_beta   90.00
_cell.angle_gamma   90.00
#
_symmetry.space_group_name_H-M   'P 1'
#
loop_
_entity.id
_entity.type
_entity.pdbx_description
1 polymer ?
#
loop_
_entity_poly.entity_id
_entity_poly.type
_entity_poly.pdbx_seq_one_letter_code
_entity_poly.pdbx_strand_id
1 'polypeptide(L)'
;MEDEGVCISLACCSSSEDIVASFRPKVQISTDTMGTQTSLSPPVSGAGKMGSHIHIKKSNTGGYQKMHTAIGTVNEVLMSKSVIINRDHSHPLFVFGDEATRGLCMWDLSSFHGVCKLRPLRDSIRDVKYASSHGLGFLSCISESMLQVYTFSEW
;
A
#
# COMPACT_ATOMS: atom_id res chain seq x y z
N MET A 1 9.84 -2.63 18.74
CA MET A 1 9.47 -2.67 17.32
C MET A 1 10.32 -3.77 16.71
N GLU A 2 9.68 -4.81 16.18
CA GLU A 2 10.37 -5.95 15.55
C GLU A 2 11.05 -5.50 14.25
N ASP A 3 11.99 -6.29 13.72
CA ASP A 3 12.61 -6.00 12.42
C ASP A 3 11.64 -6.35 11.28
N GLU A 4 10.75 -5.41 10.97
CA GLU A 4 9.73 -5.54 9.91
C GLU A 4 10.34 -5.43 8.50
N GLY A 5 11.67 -5.23 8.39
CA GLY A 5 12.37 -5.09 7.13
C GLY A 5 12.47 -3.63 6.66
N VAL A 6 12.25 -3.39 5.36
CA VAL A 6 12.36 -2.06 4.74
C VAL A 6 10.97 -1.49 4.53
N CYS A 7 10.69 -0.32 5.12
CA CYS A 7 9.46 0.42 4.85
C CYS A 7 9.47 0.93 3.40
N ILE A 8 8.43 0.61 2.65
CA ILE A 8 8.30 0.93 1.22
C ILE A 8 7.08 1.79 0.89
N SER A 9 6.14 1.93 1.83
CA SER A 9 4.97 2.79 1.68
C SER A 9 4.45 3.24 3.03
N LEU A 10 3.88 4.44 3.05
CA LEU A 10 3.19 5.01 4.19
C LEU A 10 1.89 5.66 3.70
N ALA A 11 0.76 5.30 4.31
CA ALA A 11 -0.50 6.00 4.14
C ALA A 11 -0.95 6.57 5.49
N CYS A 12 -1.37 7.83 5.49
CA CYS A 12 -1.84 8.52 6.70
C CYS A 12 -3.19 9.17 6.42
N CYS A 13 -4.13 9.06 7.36
CA CYS A 13 -5.36 9.83 7.35
C CYS A 13 -5.34 10.84 8.50
N SER A 14 -5.31 12.13 8.18
CA SER A 14 -5.29 13.19 9.20
C SER A 14 -6.58 13.27 10.01
N SER A 15 -7.72 12.91 9.41
CA SER A 15 -9.03 12.98 10.07
C SER A 15 -9.27 11.86 11.09
N SER A 16 -8.67 10.69 10.89
CA SER A 16 -8.87 9.52 11.77
C SER A 16 -7.61 9.12 12.55
N GLU A 17 -6.49 9.80 12.31
CA GLU A 17 -5.17 9.52 12.89
C GLU A 17 -4.70 8.07 12.64
N ASP A 18 -5.27 7.41 11.63
CA ASP A 18 -4.86 6.09 11.17
C ASP A 18 -3.64 6.22 10.25
N ILE A 19 -2.69 5.31 10.47
CA ILE A 19 -1.47 5.18 9.69
C ILE A 19 -1.33 3.72 9.26
N VAL A 20 -0.95 3.49 8.01
CA VAL A 20 -0.50 2.17 7.55
C VAL A 20 0.88 2.27 6.96
N ALA A 21 1.82 1.55 7.56
CA ALA A 21 3.17 1.38 7.02
C ALA A 21 3.26 0.00 6.36
N SER A 22 3.81 -0.05 5.15
CA SER A 22 4.00 -1.29 4.40
C SER A 22 5.48 -1.60 4.28
N PHE A 23 5.84 -2.85 4.52
CA PHE A 23 7.22 -3.30 4.59
C PHE A 23 7.44 -4.48 3.66
N ARG A 24 8.66 -4.54 3.11
CA ARG A 24 9.19 -5.74 2.46
C ARG A 24 10.34 -6.32 3.28
N PRO A 25 10.60 -7.63 3.18
CA PRO A 25 11.80 -8.23 3.74
C PRO A 25 13.07 -7.58 3.18
N LYS A 26 14.13 -7.51 4.00
CA LYS A 26 15.46 -7.09 3.53
C LYS A 26 15.94 -8.07 2.46
N VAL A 27 16.48 -7.55 1.36
CA VAL A 27 17.14 -8.38 0.34
C VAL A 27 18.41 -8.94 0.98
N GLN A 28 18.44 -10.26 1.22
CA GLN A 28 19.68 -10.92 1.61
C GLN A 28 20.59 -10.98 0.38
N ILE A 29 21.61 -10.12 0.34
CA ILE A 29 22.69 -10.25 -0.62
C ILE A 29 23.63 -11.29 -0.03
N SER A 30 23.57 -12.52 -0.54
CA SER A 30 24.56 -13.55 -0.21
C SER A 30 25.94 -13.05 -0.60
N THR A 31 26.83 -12.88 0.38
CA THR A 31 28.19 -12.32 0.20
C THR A 31 29.17 -13.25 -0.55
N ASP A 32 28.72 -14.41 -1.02
CA ASP A 32 29.57 -15.41 -1.67
C ASP A 32 29.77 -15.22 -3.19
N THR A 33 29.40 -14.07 -3.75
CA THR A 33 29.67 -13.78 -5.16
C THR A 33 30.14 -12.35 -5.37
N MET A 34 31.36 -12.07 -4.92
CA MET A 34 32.18 -11.03 -5.57
C MET A 34 32.53 -11.51 -6.99
N GLY A 35 31.63 -11.29 -7.93
CA GLY A 35 31.81 -11.64 -9.33
C GLY A 35 30.95 -10.75 -10.21
N THR A 36 31.60 -9.77 -10.84
CA THR A 36 31.09 -8.90 -11.93
C THR A 36 29.80 -8.14 -11.65
N GLN A 37 29.94 -6.84 -11.38
CA GLN A 37 28.86 -5.85 -11.50
C GLN A 37 28.12 -6.04 -12.83
N THR A 38 26.94 -6.64 -12.78
CA THR A 38 26.02 -6.74 -13.91
C THR A 38 24.70 -6.10 -13.51
N SER A 39 24.42 -4.97 -14.16
CA SER A 39 23.17 -4.19 -14.10
C SER A 39 22.75 -3.64 -12.73
N LEU A 40 22.86 -2.30 -12.59
CA LEU A 40 22.28 -1.51 -11.49
C LEU A 40 20.73 -1.49 -11.48
N SER A 41 20.08 -2.22 -12.38
CA SER A 41 18.63 -2.40 -12.35
C SER A 41 18.33 -3.79 -11.76
N PRO A 42 17.80 -3.88 -10.52
CA PRO A 42 17.34 -5.15 -10.01
C PRO A 42 16.31 -5.73 -10.98
N PRO A 43 16.37 -7.04 -11.31
CA PRO A 43 15.37 -7.64 -12.17
C PRO A 43 14.03 -7.43 -11.48
N VAL A 44 13.17 -6.63 -12.10
CA VAL A 44 11.79 -6.45 -11.64
C VAL A 44 11.08 -7.75 -12.00
N SER A 45 11.21 -8.75 -11.13
CA SER A 45 10.37 -9.93 -11.18
C SER A 45 8.97 -9.42 -10.89
N GLY A 46 8.13 -9.31 -11.93
CA GLY A 46 6.76 -8.78 -11.82
C GLY A 46 5.82 -9.63 -10.96
N ALA A 47 6.34 -10.65 -10.26
CA ALA A 47 5.59 -11.55 -9.39
C ALA A 47 5.29 -10.95 -8.00
N GLY A 48 5.95 -9.85 -7.63
CA GLY A 48 5.86 -9.28 -6.27
C GLY A 48 6.50 -10.18 -5.21
N LYS A 49 6.67 -9.65 -3.99
CA LYS A 49 7.18 -10.40 -2.83
C LYS A 49 6.20 -10.36 -1.69
N MET A 50 6.25 -11.36 -0.82
CA MET A 50 5.49 -11.34 0.42
C MET A 50 6.07 -10.30 1.37
N GLY A 51 5.23 -9.40 1.85
CA GLY A 51 5.57 -8.35 2.81
C GLY A 51 4.49 -8.20 3.88
N SER A 52 4.60 -7.16 4.68
CA SER A 52 3.65 -6.87 5.76
C SER A 52 3.08 -5.46 5.62
N HIS A 53 1.83 -5.30 6.02
CA HIS A 53 1.19 -4.02 6.26
C HIS A 53 0.91 -3.94 7.74
N ILE A 54 1.21 -2.79 8.35
CA ILE A 54 1.05 -2.56 9.78
C ILE A 54 0.15 -1.36 9.98
N HIS A 55 -1.02 -1.59 10.57
CA HIS A 55 -1.93 -0.53 10.98
C HIS A 55 -1.49 0.02 12.33
N ILE A 56 -1.31 1.32 12.39
CA ILE A 56 -0.86 2.08 13.54
C ILE A 56 -1.91 3.17 13.78
N LYS A 57 -2.32 3.34 15.04
CA LYS A 57 -3.31 4.36 15.42
C LYS A 57 -2.83 5.14 16.63
N LYS A 58 -3.21 6.40 16.72
CA LYS A 58 -2.94 7.21 17.90
C LYS A 58 -3.72 6.65 19.09
N SER A 59 -3.05 6.49 20.23
CA SER A 59 -3.66 6.10 21.49
C SER A 59 -4.25 7.32 22.21
N ASN A 60 -5.24 7.07 23.06
CA ASN A 60 -5.82 8.10 23.93
C ASN A 60 -4.80 8.69 24.92
N THR A 61 -3.67 8.02 25.11
CA THR A 61 -2.57 8.45 25.99
C THR A 61 -1.52 9.31 25.28
N GLY A 62 -1.74 9.69 24.02
CA GLY A 62 -0.90 10.62 23.27
C GLY A 62 0.25 10.00 22.48
N GLY A 63 0.30 8.67 22.37
CA GLY A 63 1.30 7.93 21.57
C GLY A 63 0.70 7.29 20.33
N TYR A 64 1.49 6.51 19.59
CA TYR A 64 1.00 5.65 18.50
C TYR A 64 1.22 4.18 18.88
N GLN A 65 0.22 3.35 18.60
CA GLN A 65 0.23 1.93 18.89
C GLN A 65 -0.02 1.11 17.63
N LYS A 66 0.72 -0.01 17.49
CA LYS A 66 0.47 -1.05 16.49
C LYS A 66 -0.85 -1.75 16.82
N MET A 67 -1.79 -1.70 15.89
CA MET A 67 -3.13 -2.28 16.03
C MET A 67 -3.20 -3.66 15.38
N HIS A 68 -2.88 -3.72 14.09
CA HIS A 68 -2.96 -4.94 13.29
C HIS A 68 -1.75 -5.13 12.39
N THR A 69 -1.52 -6.37 11.99
CA THR A 69 -0.54 -6.74 10.97
C THR A 69 -1.16 -7.75 10.05
N ALA A 70 -0.96 -7.55 8.75
CA ALA A 70 -1.47 -8.44 7.72
C ALA A 70 -0.41 -8.58 6.65
N ILE A 71 -0.40 -9.77 6.06
CA ILE A 71 0.60 -10.18 5.08
C ILE A 71 0.00 -9.98 3.69
N GLY A 72 0.78 -9.39 2.78
CA GLY A 72 0.32 -9.03 1.44
C GLY A 72 1.46 -9.01 0.44
N THR A 73 1.11 -9.03 -0.85
CA THR A 73 2.09 -8.89 -1.91
C THR A 73 2.50 -7.42 -2.02
N VAL A 74 3.80 -7.18 -1.93
CA VAL A 74 4.42 -5.87 -2.04
C VAL A 74 5.43 -5.82 -3.17
N ASN A 75 5.82 -4.62 -3.58
CA ASN A 75 6.85 -4.46 -4.59
C ASN A 75 8.24 -4.82 -4.04
N GLU A 76 8.99 -5.60 -4.81
CA GLU A 76 10.34 -6.04 -4.46
C GLU A 76 11.36 -4.89 -4.44
N VAL A 77 11.18 -3.88 -5.29
CA VAL A 77 12.16 -2.81 -5.54
C VAL A 77 11.56 -1.42 -5.35
N LEU A 78 10.43 -1.14 -5.98
CA LEU A 78 9.79 0.17 -5.97
C LEU A 78 8.99 0.37 -4.69
N MET A 79 8.69 1.63 -4.40
CA MET A 79 7.73 1.98 -3.35
C MET A 79 6.32 1.60 -3.81
N SER A 80 5.63 0.72 -3.08
CA SER A 80 4.19 0.53 -3.24
C SER A 80 3.47 1.86 -3.00
N LYS A 81 2.36 2.10 -3.68
CA LYS A 81 1.58 3.34 -3.57
C LYS A 81 0.31 3.02 -2.80
N SER A 82 0.01 3.81 -1.78
CA SER A 82 -1.14 3.57 -0.92
C SER A 82 -1.76 4.83 -0.34
N VAL A 83 -3.05 4.76 -0.01
CA VAL A 83 -3.83 5.83 0.59
C VAL A 83 -4.83 5.25 1.59
N ILE A 84 -5.23 6.04 2.58
CA ILE A 84 -6.36 5.71 3.46
C ILE A 84 -7.56 6.56 3.06
N ILE A 85 -8.68 5.89 2.80
CA ILE A 85 -9.97 6.50 2.51
C ILE A 85 -10.79 6.46 3.80
N ASN A 86 -10.96 7.60 4.46
CA ASN A 86 -11.89 7.70 5.58
C ASN A 86 -13.25 8.18 5.08
N ARG A 87 -14.28 7.34 5.25
CA ARG A 87 -15.68 7.65 4.95
C ARG A 87 -16.42 7.76 6.28
N ASP A 88 -16.72 8.99 6.70
CA ASP A 88 -17.50 9.31 7.90
C ASP A 88 -17.15 8.49 9.15
N HIS A 89 -15.86 8.14 9.29
CA HIS A 89 -15.31 7.40 10.43
C HIS A 89 -15.88 5.99 10.66
N SER A 90 -16.80 5.48 9.84
CA SER A 90 -17.45 4.20 10.11
C SER A 90 -16.62 2.99 9.67
N HIS A 91 -15.94 3.06 8.52
CA HIS A 91 -15.12 1.96 8.00
C HIS A 91 -13.99 2.50 7.10
N PRO A 92 -12.88 3.00 7.67
CA PRO A 92 -11.81 3.52 6.86
C PRO A 92 -11.15 2.40 6.05
N LEU A 93 -10.83 2.69 4.79
CA LEU A 93 -10.27 1.70 3.85
C LEU A 93 -8.81 2.02 3.59
N PHE A 94 -7.95 1.02 3.72
CA PHE A 94 -6.59 1.06 3.22
C PHE A 94 -6.57 0.58 1.77
N VAL A 95 -6.10 1.44 0.88
CA VAL A 95 -6.00 1.14 -0.55
C VAL A 95 -4.55 1.15 -0.96
N PHE A 96 -4.10 0.12 -1.67
CA PHE A 96 -2.72 0.01 -2.13
C PHE A 96 -2.62 -0.66 -3.50
N GLY A 97 -1.58 -0.31 -4.24
CA GLY A 97 -1.23 -0.99 -5.48
C GLY A 97 -0.67 -2.38 -5.20
N ASP A 98 -1.28 -3.40 -5.79
CA ASP A 98 -0.80 -4.77 -5.80
C ASP A 98 -0.06 -5.05 -7.10
N GLU A 99 1.24 -5.31 -7.02
CA GLU A 99 2.07 -5.54 -8.19
C GLU A 99 1.72 -6.83 -8.93
N ALA A 100 1.28 -7.88 -8.22
CA ALA A 100 0.99 -9.16 -8.86
C ALA A 100 -0.22 -9.05 -9.79
N THR A 101 -1.24 -8.29 -9.39
CA THR A 101 -2.43 -8.04 -10.21
C THR A 101 -2.33 -6.78 -11.05
N ARG A 102 -1.32 -5.93 -10.82
CA ARG A 102 -1.22 -4.56 -11.37
C ARG A 102 -2.48 -3.74 -11.10
N GLY A 103 -3.23 -4.07 -10.05
CA GLY A 103 -4.50 -3.46 -9.68
C GLY A 103 -4.44 -2.85 -8.29
N LEU A 104 -5.55 -2.26 -7.85
CA LEU A 104 -5.67 -1.76 -6.47
C LEU A 104 -6.34 -2.82 -5.59
N CYS A 105 -5.76 -3.09 -4.43
CA CYS A 105 -6.40 -3.83 -3.35
C CYS A 105 -6.97 -2.84 -2.32
N MET A 106 -8.14 -3.17 -1.77
CA MET A 106 -8.81 -2.38 -0.73
C MET A 106 -9.09 -3.25 0.48
N TRP A 107 -8.58 -2.84 1.64
CA TRP A 107 -8.75 -3.51 2.92
C TRP A 107 -9.54 -2.61 3.88
N ASP A 108 -10.47 -3.18 4.63
CA ASP A 108 -11.13 -2.50 5.75
C ASP A 108 -10.12 -2.40 6.89
N LEU A 109 -9.91 -1.19 7.45
CA LEU A 109 -8.96 -0.99 8.55
C LEU A 109 -9.48 -1.42 9.92
N SER A 110 -10.80 -1.49 10.10
CA SER A 110 -11.40 -1.94 11.35
C SER A 110 -11.17 -3.44 11.56
N SER A 111 -11.25 -4.24 10.49
CA SER A 111 -10.94 -5.69 10.52
C SER A 111 -9.56 -6.04 9.97
N PHE A 112 -8.88 -5.11 9.31
CA PHE A 112 -7.62 -5.29 8.58
C PHE A 112 -7.62 -6.46 7.58
N HIS A 113 -8.72 -6.56 6.82
CA HIS A 113 -8.96 -7.63 5.85
C HIS A 113 -9.41 -7.10 4.49
N GLY A 114 -9.15 -7.87 3.44
CA GLY A 114 -9.49 -7.50 2.06
C GLY A 114 -10.99 -7.48 1.79
N VAL A 115 -11.45 -6.40 1.19
CA VAL A 115 -12.85 -6.16 0.83
C VAL A 115 -13.04 -6.19 -0.70
N CYS A 116 -12.13 -5.58 -1.45
CA CYS A 116 -12.28 -5.43 -2.89
C CYS A 116 -10.93 -5.42 -3.61
N LYS A 117 -10.94 -5.85 -4.88
CA LYS A 117 -9.84 -5.67 -5.82
C LYS A 117 -10.37 -4.95 -7.06
N LEU A 118 -9.76 -3.82 -7.39
CA LEU A 118 -10.09 -3.03 -8.57
C LEU A 118 -9.25 -3.49 -9.76
N ARG A 119 -9.75 -3.22 -10.97
CA ARG A 119 -9.26 -3.85 -12.20
C ARG A 119 -7.74 -3.67 -12.40
N PRO A 120 -7.06 -4.69 -12.97
CA PRO A 120 -5.68 -4.58 -13.42
C PRO A 120 -5.47 -3.42 -14.40
N LEU A 121 -4.38 -2.68 -14.20
CA LEU A 121 -3.75 -1.86 -15.22
C LEU A 121 -2.81 -2.73 -16.06
N ARG A 122 -2.53 -2.31 -17.30
CA ARG A 122 -1.52 -2.99 -18.13
C ARG A 122 -0.12 -2.83 -17.54
N ASP A 123 0.17 -1.70 -16.90
CA ASP A 123 1.50 -1.37 -16.36
C ASP A 123 1.46 -1.24 -14.84
N SER A 124 2.65 -1.18 -14.23
CA SER A 124 2.80 -0.98 -12.77
C SER A 124 2.22 0.37 -12.33
N ILE A 125 1.65 0.39 -11.12
CA ILE A 125 1.02 1.56 -10.53
C ILE A 125 2.09 2.57 -10.10
N ARG A 126 2.02 3.78 -10.66
CA ARG A 126 2.94 4.88 -10.41
C ARG A 126 2.47 5.80 -9.29
N ASP A 127 1.17 6.01 -9.16
CA ASP A 127 0.60 6.81 -8.07
C ASP A 127 -0.83 6.39 -7.75
N VAL A 128 -1.25 6.63 -6.50
CA VAL A 128 -2.62 6.42 -6.02
C VAL A 128 -3.01 7.61 -5.15
N LYS A 129 -4.14 8.24 -5.47
CA LYS A 129 -4.67 9.37 -4.70
C LYS A 129 -6.15 9.21 -4.45
N TYR A 130 -6.57 9.71 -3.30
CA TYR A 130 -7.97 9.85 -2.96
C TYR A 130 -8.29 11.33 -2.71
N ALA A 131 -9.42 11.77 -3.23
CA ALA A 131 -10.00 13.06 -2.93
C ALA A 131 -11.51 12.89 -2.71
N SER A 132 -12.11 13.74 -1.89
CA SER A 132 -13.56 13.80 -1.75
C SER A 132 -14.05 15.22 -1.91
N SER A 133 -15.22 15.39 -2.52
CA SER A 133 -15.86 16.67 -2.73
C SER A 133 -17.36 16.48 -2.86
N HIS A 134 -18.16 17.27 -2.13
CA HIS A 134 -19.63 17.28 -2.21
C HIS A 134 -20.27 15.87 -2.10
N GLY A 135 -19.80 15.06 -1.15
CA GLY A 135 -20.28 13.69 -0.92
C GLY A 135 -19.94 12.67 -2.01
N LEU A 136 -19.01 13.01 -2.91
CA LEU A 136 -18.44 12.10 -3.88
C LEU A 136 -16.97 11.86 -3.57
N GLY A 137 -16.61 10.58 -3.44
CA GLY A 137 -15.24 10.13 -3.30
C GLY A 137 -14.64 9.76 -4.66
N PHE A 138 -13.43 10.23 -4.93
CA PHE A 138 -12.66 9.92 -6.13
C PHE A 138 -11.37 9.22 -5.74
N LEU A 139 -11.22 7.97 -6.15
CA LEU A 139 -9.96 7.24 -6.07
C LEU A 139 -9.36 7.17 -7.46
N SER A 140 -8.16 7.71 -7.61
CA SER A 140 -7.42 7.67 -8.87
C SER A 140 -6.16 6.85 -8.72
N CYS A 141 -5.82 6.08 -9.74
CA CYS A 141 -4.50 5.50 -9.91
C CYS A 141 -3.95 5.80 -11.31
N ILE A 142 -2.62 5.95 -11.37
CA ILE A 142 -1.91 6.24 -12.62
C ILE A 142 -0.90 5.12 -12.86
N SER A 143 -0.81 4.66 -14.11
CA SER A 143 0.28 3.83 -14.63
C SER A 143 1.06 4.61 -15.69
N GLU A 144 2.02 3.98 -16.37
CA GLU A 144 2.75 4.63 -17.46
C GLU A 144 1.85 5.09 -18.61
N SER A 145 0.84 4.29 -18.95
CA SER A 145 -0.03 4.53 -20.11
C SER A 145 -1.43 5.01 -19.77
N MET A 146 -1.85 4.98 -18.49
CA MET A 146 -3.26 5.16 -18.14
C MET A 146 -3.47 5.89 -16.81
N LEU A 147 -4.45 6.81 -16.79
CA LEU A 147 -5.11 7.28 -15.58
C LEU A 147 -6.46 6.59 -15.47
N GLN A 148 -6.72 5.95 -14.33
CA GLN A 148 -8.03 5.40 -13.98
C GLN A 148 -8.60 6.15 -12.78
N VAL A 149 -9.90 6.46 -12.85
CA VAL A 149 -10.63 7.13 -11.77
C VAL A 149 -11.86 6.29 -11.43
N TYR A 150 -12.01 6.00 -10.15
CA TYR A 150 -13.13 5.30 -9.55
C TYR A 150 -13.92 6.31 -8.71
N THR A 151 -15.23 6.33 -8.91
CA THR A 151 -16.15 7.15 -8.13
C THR A 151 -16.85 6.29 -7.10
N PHE A 152 -16.98 6.82 -5.89
CA PHE A 152 -17.82 6.27 -4.84
C PHE A 152 -18.91 7.30 -4.54
N SER A 153 -20.17 6.91 -4.73
CA SER A 153 -21.28 7.62 -4.11
C SER A 153 -21.28 7.30 -2.61
N GLU A 154 -21.58 8.30 -1.79
CA GLU A 154 -22.04 8.07 -0.41
C GLU A 154 -23.13 6.98 -0.41
N TRP A 155 -23.02 6.03 0.51
CA TRP A 155 -24.05 5.03 0.80
C TRP A 155 -24.78 5.47 2.06
#